data_AF-A0A4R3AH09-F1
#
_entry.id   AF-A0A4R3AH09-F1
#
_cell.length_a   1.000
_cell.length_b   1.000
_cell.length_c   1.000
_cell.angle_alpha   90.00
_cell.angle_beta   90.00
_cell.angle_gamma   90.00
#
_symmetry.space_group_name_H-M   'P 1'
#
loop_
_entity.id
_entity.type
_entity.pdbx_description
1 polymer ?
#
loop_
_entity_poly.entity_id
_entity_poly.type
_entity_poly.pdbx_seq_one_letter_code
_entity_poly.pdbx_strand_id
1 'polypeptide(L)'
;MKMIKLIKKYLVAIVAVGIAGTSLMAAEWNKESKTALTEPPLFWYKIDASGNIGSLENLNPSVPQSKTESMPGGSKQITPCDDTSTEVCLRGYESPQTTGSPAGPALSADHRINQN
;
A
#
# COMPACT_ATOMS: atom_id res chain seq x y z
N MET A 1 23.44 -25.74 68.44
CA MET A 1 24.15 -26.87 67.79
C MET A 1 23.13 -27.85 67.23
N LYS A 2 23.28 -28.26 65.95
CA LYS A 2 22.89 -29.58 65.37
C LYS A 2 21.36 -29.90 65.39
N MET A 3 20.68 -30.34 64.32
CA MET A 3 21.10 -30.98 63.07
C MET A 3 20.15 -30.63 61.92
N ILE A 4 20.78 -30.41 60.77
CA ILE A 4 20.24 -30.31 59.42
C ILE A 4 19.69 -31.68 59.02
N LYS A 5 18.43 -31.74 58.56
CA LYS A 5 17.89 -32.95 57.91
C LYS A 5 18.17 -32.88 56.40
N LEU A 6 18.89 -33.91 55.94
CA LEU A 6 19.20 -34.29 54.56
C LEU A 6 17.92 -34.41 53.71
N ILE A 7 17.83 -33.76 52.54
CA ILE A 7 18.30 -34.14 51.19
C ILE A 7 17.46 -35.21 50.47
N LYS A 8 17.15 -34.90 49.20
CA LYS A 8 16.70 -35.71 48.04
C LYS A 8 15.19 -35.92 47.84
N LYS A 9 14.65 -35.11 46.92
CA LYS A 9 14.03 -35.61 45.68
C LYS A 9 14.25 -34.58 44.57
N TYR A 10 15.18 -34.90 43.67
CA TYR A 10 15.39 -34.21 42.40
C TYR A 10 14.13 -34.40 41.54
N LEU A 11 13.36 -33.34 41.34
CA LEU A 11 12.49 -33.24 40.17
C LEU A 11 13.10 -32.16 39.27
N VAL A 12 13.86 -32.65 38.31
CA VAL A 12 14.34 -31.90 37.14
C VAL A 12 13.11 -31.51 36.35
N ALA A 13 12.66 -30.26 36.49
CA ALA A 13 11.73 -29.65 35.56
C ALA A 13 12.56 -29.04 34.43
N ILE A 14 12.49 -29.67 33.28
CA ILE A 14 13.22 -29.32 32.08
C ILE A 14 12.73 -27.96 31.57
N VAL A 15 13.72 -27.07 31.45
CA VAL A 15 13.82 -25.83 30.67
C VAL A 15 12.81 -25.74 29.51
N ALA A 16 11.94 -24.74 29.57
CA ALA A 16 11.37 -24.09 28.38
C ALA A 16 11.79 -22.62 28.43
N VAL A 17 12.96 -22.32 27.88
CA VAL A 17 13.36 -20.95 27.53
C VAL A 17 12.60 -20.61 26.25
N GLY A 18 11.40 -20.08 26.41
CA GLY A 18 10.71 -19.37 25.36
C GLY A 18 11.37 -18.00 25.22
N ILE A 19 12.19 -17.84 24.19
CA ILE A 19 12.70 -16.53 23.76
C ILE A 19 11.47 -15.74 23.34
N ALA A 20 10.95 -14.87 24.21
CA ALA A 20 10.00 -13.84 23.82
C ALA A 20 10.78 -12.81 22.99
N GLY A 21 11.02 -13.17 21.73
CA GLY A 21 11.55 -12.29 20.71
C GLY A 21 10.63 -11.08 20.60
N THR A 22 11.25 -9.92 20.65
CA THR A 22 10.64 -8.61 20.49
C THR A 22 9.90 -8.49 19.15
N SER A 23 8.91 -7.58 19.18
CA SER A 23 8.30 -6.87 18.05
C SER A 23 7.47 -7.67 17.05
N LEU A 24 6.15 -7.68 17.28
CA LEU A 24 5.24 -7.25 16.23
C LEU A 24 4.30 -6.20 16.83
N MET A 25 4.53 -4.97 16.39
CA MET A 25 3.66 -3.85 16.56
C MET A 25 2.31 -4.25 15.96
N ALA A 26 1.31 -4.42 16.83
CA ALA A 26 -0.06 -4.31 16.40
C ALA A 26 -0.26 -2.85 16.01
N ALA A 27 0.04 -2.52 14.76
CA ALA A 27 -0.56 -1.37 14.12
C ALA A 27 -2.05 -1.70 14.11
N GLU A 28 -2.73 -1.14 15.11
CA GLU A 28 -4.17 -1.10 15.24
C GLU A 28 -4.68 -0.54 13.91
N TRP A 29 -5.14 -1.45 13.04
CA TRP A 29 -5.86 -1.09 11.84
C TRP A 29 -7.18 -0.53 12.35
N ASN A 30 -7.17 0.77 12.59
CA ASN A 30 -8.34 1.56 12.90
C ASN A 30 -9.26 1.39 11.68
N LYS A 31 -10.22 0.47 11.80
CA LYS A 31 -11.34 0.33 10.90
C LYS A 31 -12.21 1.57 11.07
N GLU A 32 -11.75 2.71 10.57
CA GLU A 32 -12.63 3.82 10.27
C GLU A 32 -13.47 3.40 9.06
N SER A 33 -14.50 2.62 9.36
CA SER A 33 -15.51 2.15 8.41
C SER A 33 -16.45 3.31 8.15
N LYS A 34 -15.96 4.35 7.47
CA LYS A 34 -16.82 5.28 6.75
C LYS A 34 -17.08 4.66 5.40
N THR A 35 -18.35 4.48 5.11
CA THR A 35 -18.95 4.07 3.84
C THR A 35 -18.50 5.01 2.71
N ALA A 36 -17.26 4.88 2.26
CA ALA A 36 -16.75 5.49 1.04
C ALA A 36 -16.87 4.43 -0.04
N LEU A 37 -17.47 4.79 -1.18
CA LEU A 37 -17.18 4.09 -2.43
C LEU A 37 -15.66 4.11 -2.56
N THR A 38 -14.99 3.04 -2.15
CA THR A 38 -13.56 3.04 -1.90
C THR A 38 -12.93 2.90 -3.28
N GLU A 39 -12.56 4.02 -3.88
CA GLU A 39 -11.85 4.04 -5.14
C GLU A 39 -10.69 3.05 -5.08
N PRO A 40 -10.47 2.24 -6.14
CA PRO A 40 -9.41 1.27 -6.12
C PRO A 40 -8.04 1.97 -5.95
N PRO A 41 -7.15 1.40 -5.13
CA PRO A 41 -5.78 1.90 -5.07
C PRO A 41 -5.04 1.46 -6.34
N LEU A 42 -4.47 2.40 -7.08
CA LEU A 42 -3.84 2.15 -8.37
C LEU A 42 -2.40 2.69 -8.46
N PHE A 43 -1.64 2.15 -9.41
CA PHE A 43 -0.36 2.67 -9.87
C PHE A 43 -0.61 3.56 -11.09
N TRP A 44 -0.33 4.85 -10.95
CA TRP A 44 -0.62 5.90 -11.93
C TRP A 44 0.57 6.19 -12.82
N TYR A 45 0.37 6.02 -14.12
CA TYR A 45 1.38 6.25 -15.13
C TYR A 45 0.97 7.37 -16.07
N LYS A 46 1.95 8.17 -16.51
CA LYS A 46 1.78 8.99 -17.70
C LYS A 46 1.69 8.09 -18.93
N ILE A 47 0.85 8.47 -19.88
CA ILE A 47 0.87 7.86 -21.21
C ILE A 47 1.61 8.82 -22.13
N ASP A 48 2.60 8.29 -22.86
CA ASP A 48 3.36 9.11 -23.81
C ASP A 48 2.54 9.41 -25.08
N ALA A 49 3.06 10.32 -25.92
CA ALA A 49 2.41 10.68 -27.18
C ALA A 49 2.31 9.51 -28.19
N SER A 50 3.05 8.42 -27.96
CA SER A 50 3.00 7.21 -28.78
C SER A 50 2.00 6.18 -28.25
N GLY A 51 1.32 6.46 -27.13
CA GLY A 51 0.36 5.55 -26.50
C GLY A 51 0.99 4.45 -25.63
N ASN A 52 2.26 4.60 -25.24
CA ASN A 52 2.94 3.67 -24.36
C ASN A 52 2.93 4.15 -22.90
N ILE A 53 3.16 3.20 -21.99
CA ILE A 53 3.28 3.45 -20.56
C ILE A 53 4.58 4.21 -20.30
N GLY A 54 4.46 5.43 -19.79
CA GLY A 54 5.58 6.28 -19.40
C GLY A 54 6.02 6.05 -17.95
N SER A 55 6.35 7.15 -17.27
CA SER A 55 6.80 7.15 -15.88
C SER A 55 5.67 6.84 -14.91
N LEU A 56 6.00 6.11 -13.84
CA LEU A 56 5.15 5.97 -12.64
C LEU A 56 5.20 7.26 -11.83
N GLU A 57 4.04 7.80 -11.48
CA GLU A 57 3.92 9.12 -10.83
C GLU A 57 3.48 9.03 -9.36
N ASN A 58 3.14 7.85 -8.84
CA ASN A 58 2.78 7.67 -7.42
C ASN A 58 3.84 8.29 -6.51
N LEU A 59 3.40 8.96 -5.44
CA LEU A 59 4.30 9.59 -4.46
C LEU A 59 5.26 8.57 -3.82
N ASN A 60 4.79 7.34 -3.61
CA ASN A 60 5.61 6.19 -3.25
C ASN A 60 5.46 5.10 -4.33
N PRO A 61 6.55 4.75 -5.05
CA PRO A 61 6.51 3.75 -6.13
C PRO A 61 6.03 2.35 -5.72
N SER A 62 6.14 2.00 -4.43
CA SER A 62 5.74 0.68 -3.91
C SER A 62 4.31 0.65 -3.37
N VAL A 63 3.62 1.79 -3.34
CA VAL A 63 2.30 1.91 -2.70
C VAL A 63 1.30 2.45 -3.72
N PRO A 64 0.27 1.66 -4.08
CA PRO A 64 -0.81 2.17 -4.91
C PRO A 64 -1.62 3.23 -4.16
N GLN A 65 -2.20 4.18 -4.88
CA GLN A 65 -2.97 5.28 -4.31
C GLN A 65 -4.24 5.49 -5.13
N SER A 66 -5.31 5.91 -4.47
CA SER A 66 -6.60 6.17 -5.14
C SER A 66 -6.52 7.38 -6.07
N LYS A 67 -7.54 7.52 -6.92
CA LYS A 67 -7.69 8.65 -7.83
C LYS A 67 -7.87 9.96 -7.05
N THR A 68 -8.77 10.00 -6.06
CA THR A 68 -8.98 11.18 -5.20
C THR A 68 -7.72 11.59 -4.45
N GLU A 69 -6.91 10.64 -3.95
CA GLU A 69 -5.62 10.97 -3.31
C GLU A 69 -4.65 11.65 -4.28
N SER A 70 -4.70 11.29 -5.57
CA SER A 70 -3.78 11.73 -6.61
C SER A 70 -4.12 13.10 -7.21
N MET A 71 -5.40 13.47 -7.17
CA MET A 71 -5.95 14.70 -7.76
C MET A 71 -5.62 15.95 -6.93
N PRO A 72 -5.80 17.16 -7.52
CA PRO A 72 -5.64 18.42 -6.80
C PRO A 72 -6.43 18.48 -5.48
N GLY A 73 -5.74 18.82 -4.38
CA GLY A 73 -6.33 18.83 -3.04
C GLY A 73 -6.36 17.48 -2.33
N GLY A 74 -5.94 16.40 -3.00
CA GLY A 74 -5.76 15.08 -2.41
C GLY A 74 -4.56 14.99 -1.46
N SER A 75 -4.56 14.01 -0.56
CA SER A 75 -3.50 13.81 0.43
C SER A 75 -2.16 13.36 -0.17
N LYS A 76 -2.15 12.88 -1.42
CA LYS A 76 -0.97 12.44 -2.18
C LYS A 76 -1.02 12.97 -3.61
N GLN A 77 -1.29 14.26 -3.74
CA GLN A 77 -1.41 14.90 -5.05
C GLN A 77 -0.16 14.68 -5.90
N ILE A 78 -0.33 14.09 -7.09
CA ILE A 78 0.74 13.81 -8.06
C ILE A 78 0.53 14.51 -9.39
N THR A 79 -0.63 15.11 -9.60
CA THR A 79 -0.98 15.77 -10.85
C THR A 79 -1.75 17.07 -10.63
N PRO A 80 -1.56 18.08 -11.48
CA PRO A 80 -2.44 19.26 -11.54
C PRO A 80 -3.71 19.02 -12.37
N CYS A 81 -3.85 17.85 -13.01
CA CYS A 81 -4.98 17.53 -13.86
C CYS A 81 -6.29 17.46 -13.06
N ASP A 82 -7.35 18.04 -13.61
CA ASP A 82 -8.70 18.02 -13.07
C ASP A 82 -9.59 17.16 -13.98
N ASP A 83 -10.48 16.35 -13.40
CA ASP A 83 -11.12 15.23 -14.12
C ASP A 83 -12.30 15.62 -15.01
N THR A 84 -12.36 16.87 -15.45
CA THR A 84 -13.53 17.41 -16.16
C THR A 84 -13.44 17.27 -17.69
N SER A 85 -12.26 16.99 -18.26
CA SER A 85 -12.10 16.71 -19.70
C SER A 85 -12.11 15.21 -20.03
N THR A 86 -11.98 14.92 -21.32
CA THR A 86 -11.93 13.55 -21.88
C THR A 86 -10.50 13.10 -22.23
N GLU A 87 -9.54 14.01 -22.21
CA GLU A 87 -8.13 13.71 -22.50
C GLU A 87 -7.46 13.05 -21.29
N VAL A 88 -6.85 11.88 -21.49
CA VAL A 88 -6.27 11.10 -20.37
C VAL A 88 -4.93 11.71 -19.96
N CYS A 89 -4.85 12.21 -18.74
CA CYS A 89 -3.62 12.71 -18.13
C CYS A 89 -2.77 11.57 -17.55
N LEU A 90 -3.38 10.77 -16.69
CA LEU A 90 -2.76 9.61 -16.06
C LEU A 90 -3.66 8.39 -16.19
N ARG A 91 -3.02 7.23 -16.20
CA ARG A 91 -3.71 5.95 -16.29
C ARG A 91 -3.29 5.04 -15.14
N GLY A 92 -4.28 4.54 -14.42
CA GLY A 92 -4.13 3.71 -13.24
C GLY A 92 -4.18 2.23 -13.59
N TYR A 93 -3.32 1.44 -12.98
CA TYR A 93 -3.29 -0.02 -13.10
C TYR A 93 -3.26 -0.65 -11.71
N GLU A 94 -3.90 -1.80 -11.54
CA GLU A 94 -3.95 -2.52 -10.26
C GLU A 94 -2.58 -3.12 -9.85
N SER A 95 -1.65 -3.21 -10.81
CA SER A 95 -0.30 -3.74 -10.61
C SER A 95 0.74 -2.88 -11.33
N PRO A 96 2.00 -2.89 -10.86
CA PRO A 96 3.08 -2.17 -11.53
C PRO A 96 3.26 -2.62 -12.98
N GLN A 97 3.37 -1.65 -13.87
CA GLN A 97 3.57 -1.84 -15.30
C GLN A 97 5.03 -1.58 -15.70
N THR A 98 5.43 -2.17 -16.83
CA THR A 98 6.74 -1.91 -17.44
C THR A 98 6.67 -0.69 -18.34
N THR A 99 7.53 0.30 -18.10
CA THR A 99 7.66 1.50 -18.95
C THR A 99 8.09 1.12 -20.37
N GLY A 100 7.53 1.80 -21.36
CA GLY A 100 7.75 1.57 -22.79
C GLY A 100 6.82 0.50 -23.39
N SER A 101 6.10 -0.26 -22.58
CA SER A 101 5.08 -1.20 -23.07
C SER A 101 3.83 -0.45 -23.57
N PRO A 102 3.07 -1.02 -24.53
CA PRO A 102 1.79 -0.45 -24.94
C PRO A 102 0.84 -0.30 -23.75
N ALA A 103 0.17 0.86 -23.63
CA ALA A 103 -0.78 1.11 -22.54
C ALA A 103 -2.05 0.23 -22.64
N GLY A 104 -2.28 -0.40 -23.79
CA GLY A 104 -3.46 -1.24 -24.02
C GLY A 104 -4.76 -0.44 -24.08
N PRO A 105 -5.92 -1.13 -24.06
CA PRO A 105 -7.22 -0.52 -24.32
C PRO A 105 -7.67 0.34 -23.16
N ALA A 106 -8.14 1.54 -23.49
CA ALA A 106 -8.71 2.54 -22.61
C ALA A 106 -9.54 1.93 -21.41
N LEU A 107 -9.17 2.26 -20.15
CA LEU A 107 -9.77 1.68 -18.92
C LEU A 107 -11.04 2.41 -18.42
N SER A 108 -11.70 1.93 -17.34
CA SER A 108 -12.84 2.65 -16.75
C SER A 108 -12.45 4.02 -16.18
N ALA A 109 -13.44 4.87 -15.88
CA ALA A 109 -13.22 6.22 -15.36
C ALA A 109 -12.41 6.24 -14.05
N ASP A 110 -12.59 5.23 -13.19
CA ASP A 110 -11.83 5.10 -11.93
C ASP A 110 -10.34 4.79 -12.15
N HIS A 111 -9.97 4.35 -13.35
CA HIS A 111 -8.60 4.00 -13.74
C HIS A 111 -7.96 5.08 -14.63
N ARG A 112 -8.56 6.26 -14.72
CA ARG A 112 -8.02 7.38 -15.47
C ARG A 112 -8.18 8.66 -14.67
N ILE A 113 -7.17 9.50 -14.74
CA ILE A 113 -7.27 10.91 -14.38
C ILE A 113 -7.22 11.67 -15.69
N ASN A 114 -8.25 12.46 -15.98
CA ASN A 114 -8.30 13.25 -17.19
C ASN A 114 -7.69 14.64 -16.98
N GLN A 115 -7.30 15.30 -18.06
CA GLN A 115 -6.93 16.71 -18.07
C GLN A 115 -8.18 17.57 -17.91
N ASN A 116 -8.00 18.87 -17.66
CA ASN A 116 -9.05 19.89 -17.71
C ASN A 116 -8.82 20.75 -18.94
#